data_AF-A0A7S0XHA8-F1
#
_entry.id   AF-A0A7S0XHA8-F1
#
_cell.length_a   1.000
_cell.length_b   1.000
_cell.length_c   1.000
_cell.angle_alpha   90.00
_cell.angle_beta   90.00
_cell.angle_gamma   90.00
#
_symmetry.space_group_name_H-M   'P 1'
#
loop_
_entity.id
_entity.type
_entity.pdbx_description
1 polymer ?
#
loop_
_entity_poly.entity_id
_entity_poly.type
_entity_poly.pdbx_seq_one_letter_code
_entity_poly.pdbx_strand_id
1 'polypeptide(L)'
;ADCTRLRSLDPDRTDLTAVEPELLVAAAASHWPVASSEASHWPVNADSVVTSQSAIVLVTAGTPSLVQTSDLSAKLNARYARARGYAFWQYHDIMVPRYMVTWNKVRVLLDMFTRTRAGDWVVWLDTDAVVTNRSVAVEDITAAAESSHWMTTAGSVSDSQSEAAVARASLDLIVCDDIGGWELNTGVMLWRNTDWSRQTLENLWAMEHLPHMRGAEQAQLIQLLRQEDPERRHHRILDQSVFNAHPKVHNDG
;
A
#
# COMPACT_ATOMS: atom_id res chain seq x y z
N ALA A 1 58.57 -2.55 -39.33
CA ALA A 1 58.46 -2.03 -37.96
C ALA A 1 57.01 -1.63 -37.77
N ASP A 2 56.22 -2.19 -36.86
CA ASP A 2 56.58 -2.97 -35.69
C ASP A 2 55.42 -3.93 -35.36
N CYS A 3 55.80 -5.16 -35.01
CA CYS A 3 54.97 -6.23 -34.50
C CYS A 3 55.19 -6.26 -32.99
N THR A 4 54.15 -6.40 -32.16
CA THR A 4 54.09 -7.19 -30.89
C THR A 4 52.82 -6.77 -30.12
N ARG A 5 52.09 -7.62 -29.39
CA ARG A 5 52.37 -8.93 -28.80
C ARG A 5 51.04 -9.65 -28.49
N LEU A 6 50.92 -10.88 -28.95
CA LEU A 6 50.03 -11.91 -28.40
C LEU A 6 50.68 -12.49 -27.12
N ARG A 7 49.86 -12.84 -26.11
CA ARG A 7 50.20 -13.87 -25.14
C ARG A 7 49.08 -14.91 -25.09
N SER A 8 49.49 -16.15 -25.25
CA SER A 8 48.76 -17.39 -25.35
C SER A 8 48.10 -17.81 -24.05
N LEU A 9 46.91 -18.38 -24.14
CA LEU A 9 46.27 -19.21 -23.12
C LEU A 9 46.85 -20.63 -23.22
N ASP A 10 47.15 -21.22 -22.07
CA ASP A 10 47.64 -22.59 -21.89
C ASP A 10 46.45 -23.56 -21.73
N PRO A 11 46.29 -24.57 -22.60
CA PRO A 11 45.16 -25.49 -22.56
C PRO A 11 45.62 -26.90 -22.14
N ASP A 12 45.96 -27.11 -20.87
CA ASP A 12 45.96 -28.46 -20.27
C ASP A 12 46.21 -28.44 -18.76
N ARG A 13 45.14 -28.32 -17.98
CA ARG A 13 45.12 -28.82 -16.60
C ARG A 13 43.71 -29.20 -16.16
N THR A 14 43.29 -30.38 -16.59
CA THR A 14 42.26 -31.20 -15.94
C THR A 14 42.85 -31.78 -14.65
N ASP A 15 42.18 -31.67 -13.50
CA ASP A 15 41.14 -32.61 -13.08
C ASP A 15 40.82 -32.57 -11.55
N LEU A 16 39.56 -32.93 -11.26
CA LEU A 16 38.97 -33.54 -10.05
C LEU A 16 38.63 -32.75 -8.77
N THR A 17 37.34 -32.89 -8.45
CA THR A 17 36.69 -33.11 -7.13
C THR A 17 35.98 -31.93 -6.43
N ALA A 18 34.66 -31.91 -6.64
CA ALA A 18 33.57 -31.79 -5.67
C ALA A 18 33.77 -30.94 -4.40
N VAL A 19 33.06 -29.81 -4.31
CA VAL A 19 32.37 -29.32 -3.09
C VAL A 19 31.21 -28.41 -3.55
N GLU A 20 29.96 -28.77 -3.26
CA GLU A 20 28.89 -27.77 -3.12
C GLU A 20 29.10 -26.99 -1.81
N PRO A 21 28.82 -25.68 -1.80
CA PRO A 21 27.92 -25.22 -0.74
C PRO A 21 26.94 -24.10 -1.16
N GLU A 22 25.69 -24.30 -0.74
CA GLU A 22 24.86 -23.36 0.03
C GLU A 22 24.77 -21.87 -0.38
N LEU A 23 23.53 -21.48 -0.70
CA LEU A 23 22.78 -20.40 -0.02
C LEU A 23 23.60 -19.32 0.69
N LEU A 24 23.66 -18.13 0.08
CA LEU A 24 23.76 -16.88 0.83
C LEU A 24 23.05 -15.75 0.06
N VAL A 25 21.74 -15.66 0.28
CA VAL A 25 20.98 -14.41 0.11
C VAL A 25 21.42 -13.49 1.25
N ALA A 26 22.47 -12.72 1.01
CA ALA A 26 22.81 -11.60 1.87
C ALA A 26 21.92 -10.41 1.47
N ALA A 27 20.75 -10.31 2.10
CA ALA A 27 19.98 -9.08 2.12
C ALA A 27 20.80 -8.02 2.85
N ALA A 28 21.52 -7.20 2.09
CA ALA A 28 22.16 -6.01 2.61
C ALA A 28 21.07 -5.02 3.03
N ALA A 29 20.71 -5.06 4.32
CA ALA A 29 20.04 -3.97 5.02
C ALA A 29 20.99 -2.76 5.07
N SER A 30 21.15 -2.09 3.94
CA SER A 30 21.85 -0.82 3.84
C SER A 30 21.01 0.25 4.52
N HIS A 31 21.53 0.71 5.65
CA HIS A 31 20.99 1.77 6.49
C HIS A 31 20.74 3.03 5.64
N TRP A 32 19.46 3.35 5.41
CA TRP A 32 19.06 4.63 4.82
C TRP A 32 18.86 5.66 5.94
N PRO A 33 19.33 6.91 5.80
CA PRO A 33 19.17 7.91 6.83
C PRO A 33 17.68 8.17 7.08
N VAL A 34 17.28 8.08 8.34
CA VAL A 34 15.98 8.54 8.82
C VAL A 34 15.89 10.03 8.45
N ALA A 35 14.95 10.38 7.58
CA ALA A 35 14.71 11.77 7.22
C ALA A 35 14.46 12.56 8.52
N SER A 36 15.25 13.61 8.71
CA SER A 36 15.32 14.43 9.90
C SER A 36 13.95 15.00 10.26
N SER A 37 13.67 14.90 11.56
CA SER A 37 12.53 15.42 12.30
C SER A 37 12.14 16.85 11.93
N GLU A 38 10.96 17.01 11.33
CA GLU A 38 10.01 18.10 11.60
C GLU A 38 8.65 17.74 10.96
N ALA A 39 8.14 16.56 11.32
CA ALA A 39 6.74 16.25 11.09
C ALA A 39 5.90 17.05 12.10
N SER A 40 5.25 18.10 11.64
CA SER A 40 4.45 18.99 12.46
C SER A 40 3.33 18.24 13.18
N HIS A 41 3.55 18.10 14.49
CA HIS A 41 2.65 17.74 15.57
C HIS A 41 1.21 17.32 15.21
N TRP A 42 0.98 16.02 15.35
CA TRP A 42 -0.29 15.43 15.72
C TRP A 42 -0.98 16.23 16.85
N PRO A 43 -2.25 16.66 16.73
CA PRO A 43 -3.00 17.03 17.90
C PRO A 43 -3.46 15.73 18.57
N VAL A 44 -2.76 15.30 19.64
CA VAL A 44 -3.38 14.37 20.58
C VAL A 44 -4.42 15.23 21.28
N ASN A 45 -5.70 14.99 21.03
CA ASN A 45 -6.70 15.30 22.06
C ASN A 45 -6.34 14.39 23.23
N ALA A 46 -5.59 14.93 24.19
CA ALA A 46 -5.09 14.19 25.35
C ALA A 46 -6.20 13.71 26.31
N ASP A 47 -7.47 13.96 26.00
CA ASP A 47 -8.64 13.58 26.79
C ASP A 47 -9.63 12.66 26.07
N SER A 48 -9.29 12.09 24.90
CA SER A 48 -10.22 11.13 24.27
C SER A 48 -10.16 9.79 25.00
N VAL A 49 -11.22 9.50 25.75
CA VAL A 49 -11.65 8.15 26.18
C VAL A 49 -11.18 7.12 25.15
N VAL A 50 -10.45 6.10 25.59
CA VAL A 50 -10.05 4.97 24.74
C VAL A 50 -11.33 4.30 24.24
N THR A 51 -11.81 4.70 23.07
CA THR A 51 -12.86 3.96 22.38
C THR A 51 -12.22 2.71 21.81
N SER A 52 -12.87 1.56 21.99
CA SER A 52 -12.43 0.27 21.45
C SER A 52 -12.55 0.17 19.92
N GLN A 53 -12.77 1.30 19.24
CA GLN A 53 -13.01 1.37 17.81
C GLN A 53 -11.69 1.69 17.09
N SER A 54 -11.42 0.97 15.99
CA SER A 54 -10.30 1.27 15.10
C SER A 54 -10.35 2.72 14.65
N ALA A 55 -9.22 3.43 14.78
CA ALA A 55 -9.10 4.80 14.27
C ALA A 55 -8.90 4.79 12.75
N ILE A 56 -9.18 5.93 12.11
CA ILE A 56 -9.00 6.14 10.67
C ILE A 56 -8.01 7.29 10.46
N VAL A 57 -7.00 7.04 9.62
CA VAL A 57 -6.00 8.02 9.23
C VAL A 57 -5.97 8.14 7.71
N LEU A 58 -6.22 9.33 7.19
CA LEU A 58 -6.02 9.66 5.78
C LEU A 58 -4.58 10.12 5.58
N VAL A 59 -3.89 9.59 4.58
CA VAL A 59 -2.51 9.95 4.27
C VAL A 59 -2.33 10.21 2.78
N THR A 60 -1.56 11.25 2.46
CA THR A 60 -1.10 11.55 1.10
C THR A 60 0.37 11.93 1.12
N ALA A 61 1.04 11.83 -0.03
CA ALA A 61 2.41 12.31 -0.19
C ALA A 61 2.55 13.07 -1.50
N GLY A 62 2.90 14.35 -1.38
CA GLY A 62 3.21 15.23 -2.50
C GLY A 62 4.70 15.43 -2.68
N THR A 63 5.09 15.87 -3.88
CA THR A 63 6.45 16.36 -4.14
C THR A 63 6.45 17.89 -4.16
N PRO A 64 7.58 18.56 -3.85
CA PRO A 64 7.69 20.02 -3.97
C PRO A 64 7.30 20.57 -5.35
N SER A 65 7.44 19.77 -6.42
CA SER A 65 7.02 20.12 -7.77
C SER A 65 5.51 20.16 -8.01
N LEU A 66 4.70 19.57 -7.12
CA LEU A 66 3.24 19.49 -7.23
C LEU A 66 2.51 20.33 -6.17
N VAL A 67 3.22 21.20 -5.44
CA VAL A 67 2.71 21.91 -4.25
C VAL A 67 1.37 22.60 -4.48
N GLN A 68 1.17 23.30 -5.60
CA GLN A 68 -0.09 24.04 -5.81
C GLN A 68 -1.33 23.13 -5.88
N THR A 69 -1.24 22.04 -6.65
CA THR A 69 -2.35 21.07 -6.78
C THR A 69 -2.45 20.19 -5.54
N SER A 70 -1.30 19.75 -5.02
CA SER A 70 -1.20 18.93 -3.80
C SER A 70 -1.82 19.63 -2.59
N ASP A 71 -1.57 20.92 -2.44
CA ASP A 71 -2.11 21.70 -1.32
C ASP A 71 -3.62 21.84 -1.39
N LEU A 72 -4.21 22.00 -2.57
CA LEU A 72 -5.66 22.11 -2.70
C LEU A 72 -6.32 20.79 -2.34
N SER A 73 -5.88 19.68 -2.94
CA SER A 73 -6.41 18.34 -2.63
C SER A 73 -6.24 18.00 -1.15
N ALA A 74 -5.04 18.23 -0.60
CA ALA A 74 -4.76 17.99 0.81
C ALA A 74 -5.63 18.85 1.72
N LYS A 75 -5.85 20.14 1.42
CA LYS A 75 -6.76 21.02 2.19
C LYS A 75 -8.19 20.51 2.16
N LEU A 76 -8.69 20.01 1.03
CA LEU A 76 -10.04 19.47 0.92
C LEU A 76 -10.18 18.17 1.72
N ASN A 77 -9.21 17.26 1.58
CA ASN A 77 -9.20 15.98 2.29
C ASN A 77 -9.04 16.17 3.81
N ALA A 78 -8.19 17.11 4.25
CA ALA A 78 -8.05 17.46 5.66
C ALA A 78 -9.34 18.03 6.27
N ARG A 79 -10.14 18.78 5.49
CA ARG A 79 -11.45 19.27 5.95
C ARG A 79 -12.44 18.12 6.13
N TYR A 80 -12.47 17.18 5.20
CA TYR A 80 -13.29 15.97 5.33
C TYR A 80 -12.88 15.15 6.56
N ALA A 81 -11.58 14.85 6.70
CA ALA A 81 -11.03 14.13 7.85
C ALA A 81 -11.43 14.81 9.17
N ARG A 82 -11.23 16.12 9.29
CA ARG A 82 -11.60 16.89 10.48
C ARG A 82 -13.10 16.81 10.79
N ALA A 83 -13.95 16.92 9.78
CA ALA A 83 -15.40 16.83 9.96
C ALA A 83 -15.86 15.45 10.47
N ARG A 84 -15.04 14.41 10.27
CA ARG A 84 -15.30 13.03 10.69
C ARG A 84 -14.55 12.62 11.96
N GLY A 85 -13.65 13.46 12.47
CA GLY A 85 -12.76 13.09 13.56
C GLY A 85 -11.62 12.14 13.15
N TYR A 86 -11.34 12.02 11.85
CA TYR A 86 -10.18 11.26 11.35
C TYR A 86 -8.90 12.10 11.46
N ALA A 87 -7.77 11.42 11.58
CA ALA A 87 -6.48 12.07 11.40
C ALA A 87 -6.20 12.27 9.90
N PHE A 88 -5.44 13.32 9.59
CA PHE A 88 -4.94 13.58 8.24
C PHE A 88 -3.45 13.86 8.28
N TRP A 89 -2.69 13.19 7.40
CA TRP A 89 -1.25 13.33 7.31
C TRP A 89 -0.81 13.59 5.87
N GLN A 90 0.08 14.57 5.69
CA GLN A 90 0.66 14.88 4.39
C GLN A 90 2.18 14.80 4.49
N TYR A 91 2.80 13.95 3.68
CA TYR A 91 4.23 14.01 3.42
C TYR A 91 4.48 15.08 2.35
N HIS A 92 5.39 16.00 2.64
CA HIS A 92 5.76 17.10 1.74
C HIS A 92 7.02 16.80 0.90
N ASP A 93 7.63 15.63 1.09
CA ASP A 93 8.83 15.20 0.37
C ASP A 93 8.76 13.71 0.01
N ILE A 94 9.70 13.27 -0.83
CA ILE A 94 9.87 11.87 -1.23
C ILE A 94 10.72 11.12 -0.20
N MET A 95 10.28 9.92 0.16
CA MET A 95 11.02 8.99 1.01
C MET A 95 11.89 8.02 0.21
N VAL A 96 11.89 8.18 -1.12
CA VAL A 96 12.54 7.28 -2.08
C VAL A 96 13.32 8.11 -3.12
N PRO A 97 14.33 7.53 -3.79
CA PRO A 97 14.98 8.19 -4.92
C PRO A 97 14.00 8.61 -6.02
N ARG A 98 14.28 9.76 -6.68
CA ARG A 98 13.38 10.35 -7.70
C ARG A 98 13.00 9.42 -8.85
N TYR A 99 13.91 8.53 -9.28
CA TYR A 99 13.64 7.63 -10.41
C TYR A 99 12.57 6.57 -10.10
N MET A 100 12.21 6.38 -8.82
CA MET A 100 11.18 5.44 -8.36
C MET A 100 10.07 6.14 -7.57
N VAL A 101 9.83 7.43 -7.84
CA VAL A 101 8.87 8.25 -7.06
C VAL A 101 7.44 7.67 -7.00
N THR A 102 7.01 6.88 -7.98
CA THR A 102 5.69 6.22 -7.96
C THR A 102 5.58 5.22 -6.80
N TRP A 103 6.69 4.61 -6.40
CA TRP A 103 6.78 3.68 -5.27
C TRP A 103 6.79 4.36 -3.90
N ASN A 104 6.82 5.69 -3.84
CA ASN A 104 6.85 6.44 -2.59
C ASN A 104 5.68 6.08 -1.67
N LYS A 105 4.51 5.78 -2.23
CA LYS A 105 3.30 5.39 -1.48
C LYS A 105 3.50 4.13 -0.63
N VAL A 106 4.25 3.14 -1.13
CA VAL A 106 4.56 1.91 -0.39
C VAL A 106 5.40 2.25 0.84
N ARG A 107 6.41 3.11 0.68
CA ARG A 107 7.26 3.55 1.79
C ARG A 107 6.50 4.36 2.83
N VAL A 108 5.60 5.24 2.37
CA VAL A 108 4.72 6.04 3.24
C VAL A 108 3.77 5.14 4.03
N LEU A 109 3.15 4.14 3.40
CA LEU A 109 2.28 3.19 4.08
C LEU A 109 3.01 2.40 5.17
N LEU A 110 4.22 1.90 4.87
CA LEU A 110 5.07 1.23 5.86
C LEU A 110 5.39 2.13 7.05
N ASP A 111 5.74 3.41 6.81
CA ASP A 111 5.98 4.37 7.88
C ASP A 111 4.72 4.66 8.70
N MET A 112 3.56 4.84 8.04
CA MET A 112 2.28 5.05 8.71
C MET A 112 1.90 3.88 9.62
N PHE A 113 2.19 2.65 9.23
CA PHE A 113 1.98 1.48 10.09
C PHE A 113 2.86 1.47 11.35
N THR A 114 3.99 2.17 11.38
CA THR A 114 4.76 2.38 12.62
C THR A 114 4.13 3.43 13.55
N ARG A 115 3.24 4.27 13.01
CA ARG A 115 2.60 5.40 13.72
C ARG A 115 1.17 5.10 14.15
N THR A 116 0.52 4.11 13.56
CA THR A 116 -0.85 3.70 13.90
C THR A 116 -0.86 2.41 14.72
N ARG A 117 -1.97 2.17 15.43
CA ARG A 117 -2.14 0.97 16.26
C ARG A 117 -2.58 -0.20 15.39
N ALA A 118 -2.35 -1.41 15.87
CA ALA A 118 -2.92 -2.61 15.26
C ALA A 118 -4.45 -2.47 15.15
N GLY A 119 -4.99 -2.77 13.97
CA GLY A 119 -6.40 -2.67 13.64
C GLY A 119 -6.87 -1.30 13.15
N ASP A 120 -6.08 -0.23 13.26
CA ASP A 120 -6.42 1.09 12.70
C ASP A 120 -6.41 1.04 11.15
N TRP A 121 -7.27 1.82 10.50
CA TRP A 121 -7.30 1.96 9.05
C TRP A 121 -6.43 3.13 8.59
N VAL A 122 -5.58 2.87 7.61
CA VAL A 122 -4.78 3.86 6.88
C VAL A 122 -5.32 3.97 5.46
N VAL A 123 -5.84 5.14 5.12
CA VAL A 123 -6.40 5.46 3.81
C VAL A 123 -5.36 6.23 3.00
N TRP A 124 -4.73 5.57 2.03
CA TRP A 124 -3.86 6.23 1.07
C TRP A 124 -4.68 7.01 0.06
N LEU A 125 -4.22 8.22 -0.26
CA LEU A 125 -4.75 9.10 -1.29
C LEU A 125 -3.60 9.60 -2.16
N ASP A 126 -3.63 9.31 -3.45
CA ASP A 126 -2.79 9.99 -4.43
C ASP A 126 -3.03 11.51 -4.34
N THR A 127 -2.00 12.28 -4.70
CA THR A 127 -2.00 13.74 -4.51
C THR A 127 -3.13 14.45 -5.28
N ASP A 128 -3.61 13.86 -6.35
CA ASP A 128 -4.70 14.33 -7.20
C ASP A 128 -6.07 13.72 -6.84
N ALA A 129 -6.16 12.86 -5.82
CA ALA A 129 -7.42 12.33 -5.31
C ALA A 129 -8.08 13.27 -4.29
N VAL A 130 -9.39 13.48 -4.43
CA VAL A 130 -10.19 14.34 -3.54
C VAL A 130 -11.48 13.67 -3.10
N VAL A 131 -11.85 13.83 -1.83
CA VAL A 131 -13.16 13.41 -1.33
C VAL A 131 -14.22 14.41 -1.78
N THR A 132 -15.10 13.98 -2.69
CA THR A 132 -16.19 14.80 -3.23
C THR A 132 -17.50 14.63 -2.46
N ASN A 133 -17.94 13.39 -2.22
CA ASN A 133 -19.09 13.12 -1.36
C ASN A 133 -18.68 13.04 0.12
N ARG A 134 -18.88 14.15 0.85
CA ARG A 134 -18.50 14.26 2.26
C ARG A 134 -19.52 13.64 3.22
N SER A 135 -20.67 13.21 2.72
CA SER A 135 -21.74 12.58 3.51
C SER A 135 -21.51 11.09 3.76
N VAL A 136 -20.63 10.45 2.99
CA VAL A 136 -20.21 9.05 3.19
C VAL A 136 -19.03 8.98 4.17
N ALA A 137 -19.11 8.13 5.18
CA ALA A 137 -18.01 7.83 6.11
C ALA A 137 -17.09 6.76 5.53
N VAL A 138 -15.81 6.75 5.93
CA VAL A 138 -14.91 5.62 5.60
C VAL A 138 -15.39 4.34 6.29
N GLU A 139 -15.97 4.46 7.50
CA GLU A 139 -16.59 3.34 8.21
C GLU A 139 -17.70 2.69 7.37
N ASP A 140 -18.53 3.47 6.69
CA ASP A 140 -19.62 2.95 5.86
C ASP A 140 -19.07 2.05 4.74
N ILE A 141 -17.95 2.45 4.12
CA ILE A 141 -17.26 1.68 3.09
C ILE A 141 -16.69 0.39 3.68
N THR A 142 -15.96 0.48 4.80
CA THR A 142 -15.36 -0.70 5.44
C THR A 142 -16.41 -1.71 5.91
N ALA A 143 -17.50 -1.24 6.53
CA ALA A 143 -18.58 -2.07 7.01
C ALA A 143 -19.34 -2.74 5.87
N ALA A 144 -19.58 -2.02 4.76
CA ALA A 144 -20.19 -2.59 3.57
C ALA A 144 -19.29 -3.68 2.93
N ALA A 145 -17.99 -3.43 2.82
CA ALA A 145 -17.04 -4.39 2.28
C ALA A 145 -16.94 -5.66 3.14
N GLU A 146 -16.83 -5.52 4.47
CA GLU A 146 -16.83 -6.64 5.41
C GLU A 146 -18.15 -7.42 5.35
N SER A 147 -19.28 -6.71 5.17
CA SER A 147 -20.61 -7.31 5.04
C SER A 147 -20.75 -8.17 3.78
N SER A 148 -20.32 -7.67 2.62
CA SER A 148 -20.35 -8.48 1.39
C SER A 148 -19.35 -9.63 1.40
N HIS A 149 -18.25 -9.49 2.17
CA HIS A 149 -17.23 -10.52 2.29
C HIS A 149 -17.69 -11.73 3.09
N TRP A 150 -18.36 -11.52 4.23
CA TRP A 150 -18.91 -12.64 5.01
C TRP A 150 -19.96 -13.41 4.22
N MET A 151 -20.81 -12.75 3.43
CA MET A 151 -21.84 -13.43 2.64
C MET A 151 -21.23 -14.38 1.60
N THR A 152 -20.09 -14.00 1.02
CA THR A 152 -19.42 -14.81 0.00
C THR A 152 -18.69 -16.01 0.64
N THR A 153 -18.07 -15.81 1.80
CA THR A 153 -17.24 -16.83 2.47
C THR A 153 -18.06 -17.81 3.31
N ALA A 154 -19.14 -17.36 3.96
CA ALA A 154 -20.00 -18.21 4.79
C ALA A 154 -20.86 -19.19 3.99
N GLY A 155 -21.20 -18.88 2.73
CA GLY A 155 -21.99 -19.77 1.85
C GLY A 155 -21.29 -21.08 1.47
N SER A 156 -20.03 -21.29 1.89
CA SER A 156 -19.24 -22.50 1.59
C SER A 156 -19.00 -23.40 2.81
N VAL A 157 -19.50 -23.05 4.00
CA VAL A 157 -19.29 -23.84 5.22
C VAL A 157 -20.57 -24.60 5.55
N SER A 158 -20.57 -25.92 5.33
CA SER A 158 -21.65 -26.78 5.81
C SER A 158 -21.61 -26.89 7.33
N ASP A 159 -22.80 -26.81 7.92
CA ASP A 159 -23.05 -26.84 9.36
C ASP A 159 -22.31 -27.99 10.06
N SER A 160 -21.24 -27.65 10.79
CA SER A 160 -20.81 -28.32 12.04
C SER A 160 -19.33 -28.06 12.35
N GLN A 161 -18.93 -26.79 12.57
CA GLN A 161 -17.80 -26.47 13.46
C GLN A 161 -17.75 -24.97 13.82
N SER A 162 -18.34 -24.67 14.98
CA SER A 162 -18.19 -23.52 15.87
C SER A 162 -18.16 -22.10 15.30
N GLU A 163 -19.07 -21.26 15.81
CA GLU A 163 -19.05 -19.78 15.77
C GLU A 163 -17.72 -19.16 16.27
N ALA A 164 -16.86 -19.93 16.93
CA ALA A 164 -15.52 -19.54 17.38
C ALA A 164 -14.39 -19.79 16.34
N ALA A 165 -14.60 -20.68 15.36
CA ALA A 165 -13.64 -20.97 14.28
C ALA A 165 -13.87 -20.10 13.04
N VAL A 166 -15.04 -19.49 12.91
CA VAL A 166 -15.26 -18.33 12.04
C VAL A 166 -14.70 -17.09 12.76
N ALA A 167 -13.39 -17.07 13.00
CA ALA A 167 -12.70 -15.83 13.28
C ALA A 167 -13.15 -14.88 12.17
N ARG A 168 -13.83 -13.78 12.52
CA ARG A 168 -14.34 -12.77 11.58
C ARG A 168 -13.28 -12.60 10.51
N ALA A 169 -13.55 -13.08 9.28
CA ALA A 169 -12.65 -12.86 8.15
C ALA A 169 -12.54 -11.35 8.00
N SER A 170 -11.50 -10.78 8.60
CA SER A 170 -11.30 -9.36 8.68
C SER A 170 -10.61 -8.98 7.39
N LEU A 171 -11.26 -8.13 6.60
CA LEU A 171 -10.59 -7.54 5.45
C LEU A 171 -9.44 -6.66 5.95
N ASP A 172 -8.33 -6.76 5.22
CA ASP A 172 -7.08 -6.07 5.47
C ASP A 172 -6.78 -5.02 4.38
N LEU A 173 -7.27 -5.24 3.16
CA LEU A 173 -7.12 -4.32 2.04
C LEU A 173 -8.44 -4.13 1.29
N ILE A 174 -8.84 -2.88 1.08
CA ILE A 174 -9.94 -2.54 0.18
C ILE A 174 -9.41 -1.57 -0.89
N VAL A 175 -9.61 -1.95 -2.14
CA VAL A 175 -9.26 -1.18 -3.34
C VAL A 175 -10.44 -1.15 -4.29
N CYS A 176 -10.31 -0.39 -5.37
CA CYS A 176 -11.31 -0.35 -6.45
C CYS A 176 -10.72 -0.89 -7.75
N ASP A 177 -11.58 -1.34 -8.65
CA ASP A 177 -11.22 -1.65 -10.04
C ASP A 177 -10.72 -0.41 -10.80
N ASP A 178 -10.06 -0.63 -11.94
CA ASP A 178 -9.46 0.43 -12.74
C ASP A 178 -10.15 0.58 -14.10
N ILE A 179 -10.56 1.81 -14.44
CA ILE A 179 -11.14 2.12 -15.75
C ILE A 179 -10.18 1.90 -16.93
N GLY A 180 -8.87 1.95 -16.68
CA GLY A 180 -7.81 1.76 -17.67
C GLY A 180 -7.57 0.30 -18.03
N GLY A 181 -8.34 -0.65 -17.48
CA GLY A 181 -8.27 -2.07 -17.78
C GLY A 181 -7.31 -2.86 -16.89
N TRP A 182 -6.74 -2.23 -15.86
CA TRP A 182 -6.05 -2.96 -14.79
C TRP A 182 -7.06 -3.59 -13.84
N GLU A 183 -6.63 -4.61 -13.09
CA GLU A 183 -7.52 -5.28 -12.12
C GLU A 183 -7.92 -4.37 -10.95
N LEU A 184 -7.03 -3.45 -10.56
CA LEU A 184 -7.27 -2.48 -9.49
C LEU A 184 -6.54 -1.17 -9.77
N ASN A 185 -7.01 -0.10 -9.13
CA ASN A 185 -6.38 1.21 -9.09
C ASN A 185 -5.83 1.51 -7.68
N THR A 186 -4.56 1.92 -7.60
CA THR A 186 -3.84 2.22 -6.33
C THR A 186 -3.83 3.70 -5.96
N GLY A 187 -4.66 4.51 -6.62
CA GLY A 187 -4.81 5.94 -6.34
C GLY A 187 -5.50 6.22 -5.02
N VAL A 188 -6.44 5.35 -4.61
CA VAL A 188 -7.02 5.33 -3.28
C VAL A 188 -7.04 3.90 -2.77
N MET A 189 -6.53 3.68 -1.56
CA MET A 189 -6.48 2.34 -0.94
C MET A 189 -6.76 2.44 0.55
N LEU A 190 -7.55 1.50 1.08
CA LEU A 190 -7.79 1.38 2.52
C LEU A 190 -7.02 0.16 3.02
N TRP A 191 -6.04 0.38 3.88
CA TRP A 191 -5.23 -0.65 4.49
C TRP A 191 -5.52 -0.74 5.99
N ARG A 192 -5.87 -1.91 6.49
CA ARG A 192 -5.95 -2.14 7.95
C ARG A 192 -4.55 -2.43 8.46
N ASN A 193 -4.16 -1.84 9.58
CA ASN A 193 -2.86 -2.13 10.17
C ASN A 193 -2.88 -3.51 10.85
N THR A 194 -2.60 -4.55 10.07
CA THR A 194 -2.47 -5.93 10.54
C THR A 194 -1.13 -6.51 10.12
N ASP A 195 -0.77 -7.66 10.69
CA ASP A 195 0.45 -8.38 10.31
C ASP A 195 0.41 -8.78 8.83
N TRP A 196 -0.77 -9.16 8.31
CA TRP A 196 -0.95 -9.46 6.90
C TRP A 196 -0.62 -8.25 6.02
N SER A 197 -1.22 -7.08 6.31
CA SER A 197 -0.97 -5.87 5.51
C SER A 197 0.48 -5.42 5.59
N ARG A 198 1.13 -5.53 6.75
CA ARG A 198 2.56 -5.22 6.92
C ARG A 198 3.39 -6.14 6.03
N GLN A 199 3.17 -7.45 6.12
CA GLN A 199 3.90 -8.43 5.33
C GLN A 199 3.68 -8.22 3.83
N THR A 200 2.45 -7.97 3.38
CA THR A 200 2.15 -7.70 1.96
C THR A 200 2.85 -6.43 1.47
N LEU A 201 2.89 -5.35 2.25
CA LEU A 201 3.61 -4.13 1.87
C LEU A 201 5.14 -4.32 1.87
N GLU A 202 5.67 -5.10 2.80
CA GLU A 202 7.09 -5.46 2.83
C GLU A 202 7.47 -6.34 1.63
N ASN A 203 6.62 -7.32 1.28
CA ASN A 203 6.80 -8.16 0.11
C ASN A 203 6.73 -7.32 -1.17
N LEU A 204 5.74 -6.43 -1.29
CA LEU A 204 5.62 -5.50 -2.41
C LEU A 204 6.88 -4.63 -2.54
N TRP A 205 7.36 -4.08 -1.43
CA TRP A 205 8.58 -3.26 -1.40
C TRP A 205 9.84 -4.05 -1.80
N ALA A 206 9.87 -5.36 -1.56
CA ALA A 206 10.97 -6.23 -1.95
C ALA A 206 10.93 -6.64 -3.44
N MET A 207 9.86 -6.35 -4.18
CA MET A 207 9.73 -6.67 -5.61
C MET A 207 10.60 -5.76 -6.50
N GLU A 208 10.72 -6.12 -7.78
CA GLU A 208 11.34 -5.22 -8.78
C GLU A 208 10.58 -3.89 -8.85
N HIS A 209 11.29 -2.78 -8.63
CA HIS A 209 10.74 -1.44 -8.73
C HIS A 209 10.51 -1.04 -10.19
N LEU A 210 9.37 -1.45 -10.74
CA LEU A 210 8.98 -1.13 -12.12
C LEU A 210 8.79 0.38 -12.33
N PRO A 211 9.16 0.93 -13.49
CA PRO A 211 8.86 2.32 -13.83
C PRO A 211 7.36 2.53 -14.07
N HIS A 212 6.91 3.79 -13.97
CA HIS A 212 5.52 4.19 -14.18
C HIS A 212 4.90 3.63 -15.49
N MET A 213 5.65 3.67 -16.59
CA MET A 213 5.19 3.18 -17.91
C MET A 213 4.88 1.68 -17.95
N ARG A 214 5.33 0.91 -16.95
CA ARG A 214 5.06 -0.53 -16.79
C ARG A 214 4.05 -0.80 -15.66
N GLY A 215 3.35 0.22 -15.17
CA GLY A 215 2.36 0.13 -14.09
C GLY A 215 2.94 0.19 -12.68
N ALA A 216 4.27 0.36 -12.53
CA ALA A 216 4.97 0.55 -11.26
C ALA A 216 4.49 -0.39 -10.13
N GLU A 217 4.20 0.18 -8.96
CA GLU A 217 3.73 -0.56 -7.77
C GLU A 217 2.34 -1.15 -7.95
N GLN A 218 1.46 -0.56 -8.77
CA GLN A 218 0.13 -1.09 -9.05
C GLN A 218 0.20 -2.44 -9.76
N ALA A 219 1.03 -2.55 -10.80
CA ALA A 219 1.22 -3.81 -11.51
C ALA A 219 1.79 -4.90 -10.59
N GLN A 220 2.74 -4.52 -9.72
CA GLN A 220 3.37 -5.44 -8.79
C GLN A 220 2.42 -5.87 -7.67
N LEU A 221 1.59 -4.95 -7.14
CA LEU A 221 0.57 -5.29 -6.16
C LEU A 221 -0.47 -6.27 -6.74
N ILE A 222 -0.91 -6.06 -7.99
CA ILE A 222 -1.80 -7.01 -8.67
C ILE A 222 -1.16 -8.39 -8.76
N GLN A 223 0.10 -8.47 -9.20
CA GLN A 223 0.81 -9.74 -9.28
C GLN A 223 0.93 -10.41 -7.91
N LEU A 224 1.28 -9.64 -6.87
CA LEU A 224 1.44 -10.14 -5.51
C LEU A 224 0.13 -10.68 -4.95
N LEU A 225 -0.97 -9.92 -5.07
CA LEU A 225 -2.28 -10.34 -4.56
C LEU A 225 -2.79 -11.61 -5.27
N ARG A 226 -2.56 -11.75 -6.58
CA ARG A 226 -2.88 -12.98 -7.32
C ARG A 226 -2.10 -14.20 -6.83
N GLN A 227 -0.90 -14.00 -6.28
CA GLN A 227 -0.04 -15.06 -5.79
C GLN A 227 -0.32 -15.39 -4.32
N GLU A 228 -0.45 -14.37 -3.47
CA GLU A 228 -0.51 -14.51 -2.01
C GLU A 228 -1.94 -14.55 -1.44
N ASP A 229 -2.91 -13.96 -2.13
CA ASP A 229 -4.32 -13.99 -1.74
C ASP A 229 -5.27 -14.26 -2.92
N PRO A 230 -5.07 -15.38 -3.67
CA PRO A 230 -5.85 -15.68 -4.88
C PRO A 230 -7.35 -15.86 -4.61
N GLU A 231 -7.70 -16.30 -3.40
CA GLU A 231 -9.09 -16.47 -2.96
C GLU A 231 -9.70 -15.19 -2.37
N ARG A 232 -8.93 -14.09 -2.36
CA ARG A 232 -9.36 -12.77 -1.87
C ARG A 232 -9.90 -12.83 -0.45
N ARG A 233 -9.23 -13.58 0.44
CA ARG A 233 -9.61 -13.74 1.85
C ARG A 233 -9.31 -12.47 2.65
N HIS A 234 -8.25 -11.77 2.29
CA HIS A 234 -7.74 -10.58 2.98
C HIS A 234 -8.05 -9.29 2.23
N HIS A 235 -8.20 -9.34 0.90
CA HIS A 235 -8.50 -8.14 0.11
C HIS A 235 -9.84 -8.17 -0.61
N ARG A 236 -10.37 -6.97 -0.89
CA ARG A 236 -11.53 -6.76 -1.75
C ARG A 236 -11.27 -5.69 -2.79
N ILE A 237 -11.80 -5.96 -3.98
CA ILE A 237 -11.86 -5.03 -5.10
C ILE A 237 -13.32 -4.65 -5.28
N LEU A 238 -13.64 -3.38 -5.04
CA LEU A 238 -14.96 -2.81 -5.24
C LEU A 238 -15.03 -2.12 -6.60
N ASP A 239 -16.24 -1.76 -7.03
CA ASP A 239 -16.42 -0.88 -8.18
C ASP A 239 -15.78 0.49 -7.91
N GLN A 240 -15.11 1.07 -8.91
CA GLN A 240 -14.47 2.39 -8.80
C GLN A 240 -15.39 3.51 -8.34
N SER A 241 -16.70 3.43 -8.61
CA SER A 241 -17.66 4.45 -8.19
C SER A 241 -17.81 4.56 -6.67
N VAL A 242 -17.35 3.56 -5.90
CA VAL A 242 -17.48 3.58 -4.44
C VAL A 242 -16.58 4.63 -3.79
N PHE A 243 -15.28 4.65 -4.11
CA PHE A 243 -14.36 5.61 -3.49
C PHE A 243 -13.13 5.99 -4.32
N ASN A 244 -12.94 5.43 -5.53
CA ASN A 244 -11.79 5.70 -6.39
C ASN A 244 -12.24 6.00 -7.84
N ALA A 245 -13.26 6.86 -7.96
CA ALA A 245 -13.90 7.12 -9.25
C ALA A 245 -13.00 8.00 -10.13
N HIS A 246 -12.69 7.53 -11.34
CA HIS A 246 -12.01 8.35 -12.32
C HIS A 246 -12.90 9.56 -12.72
N PRO A 247 -12.38 10.79 -12.89
CA PRO A 247 -13.20 11.98 -13.18
C PRO A 247 -14.15 11.86 -14.40
N LYS A 248 -13.82 10.99 -15.36
CA LYS A 248 -14.65 10.72 -16.55
C LYS A 248 -15.94 9.93 -16.27
N VAL A 249 -15.97 9.18 -15.18
CA VAL A 249 -17.13 8.35 -14.77
C VAL A 249 -17.66 8.75 -13.40
N HIS A 250 -17.09 9.81 -12.81
CA HIS A 250 -17.58 10.40 -11.59
C HIS A 250 -18.95 11.03 -11.85
N ASN A 251 -19.92 10.69 -11.01
CA ASN A 251 -21.21 11.37 -10.92
C ASN A 251 -21.21 12.19 -9.64
N ASP A 252 -21.78 13.39 -9.67
CA ASP A 252 -22.01 14.17 -8.46
C ASP A 252 -22.86 13.33 -7.49
N GLY A 253 -22.30 13.05 -6.31
CA GLY A 253 -22.93 12.25 -5.25
C GLY A 253 -23.83 13.06 -4.33
#